data_AF-A0A520CAG1-F1
#
_entry.id   AF-A0A520CAG1-F1
#
_cell.length_a   1.000
_cell.length_b   1.000
_cell.length_c   1.000
_cell.angle_alpha   90.00
_cell.angle_beta   90.00
_cell.angle_gamma   90.00
#
_symmetry.space_group_name_H-M   'P 1'
#
loop_
_entity.id
_entity.type
_entity.pdbx_description
1 polymer ?
#
loop_
_entity_poly.entity_id
_entity_poly.type
_entity_poly.pdbx_seq_one_letter_code
_entity_poly.pdbx_strand_id
1 'polypeptide(L)'
;LNFLHQPTAVLVGLEKIAKQTNRPVFYFDVKRVKRGHYEAECIPMCLVPKETKDYEITELFFQNLTRTIQRAPAYWLWSHNRWKMNG
;
A
#
# COMPACT_ATOMS: atom_id res chain seq x y z
N LEU A 1 6.95 -9.00 -5.09
CA LEU A 1 5.93 -9.53 -4.15
C LEU A 1 4.74 -10.06 -4.92
N ASN A 2 3.89 -10.90 -4.31
CA ASN A 2 2.64 -11.37 -4.92
C ASN A 2 1.51 -10.38 -4.59
N PHE A 3 0.89 -9.76 -5.60
CA PHE A 3 -0.19 -8.78 -5.43
C PHE A 3 -1.34 -9.10 -6.39
N LEU A 4 -2.54 -9.27 -5.82
CA LEU A 4 -3.73 -9.74 -6.55
C LEU A 4 -3.44 -10.98 -7.39
N HIS A 5 -2.75 -11.95 -6.80
CA HIS A 5 -2.36 -13.24 -7.39
C HIS A 5 -1.37 -13.14 -8.56
N GLN A 6 -0.69 -12.01 -8.73
CA GLN A 6 0.32 -11.82 -9.77
C GLN A 6 1.67 -11.38 -9.18
N PRO A 7 2.79 -11.97 -9.63
CA PRO A 7 4.12 -11.44 -9.36
C PRO A 7 4.21 -9.99 -9.83
N THR A 8 4.52 -9.09 -8.91
CA THR A 8 4.49 -7.65 -9.15
C THR A 8 5.81 -7.01 -8.71
N ALA A 9 6.43 -6.28 -9.64
CA ALA A 9 7.52 -5.36 -9.35
C ALA A 9 6.98 -4.09 -8.71
N VAL A 10 7.61 -3.63 -7.63
CA VAL A 10 7.11 -2.53 -6.81
C VAL A 10 8.23 -1.57 -6.45
N LEU A 11 7.87 -0.31 -6.25
CA LEU A 11 8.80 0.70 -5.74
C LEU A 11 8.96 0.53 -4.23
N VAL A 12 10.19 0.61 -3.75
CA VAL A 12 10.56 0.48 -2.32
C VAL A 12 11.03 1.82 -1.72
N GLY A 13 10.76 2.93 -2.41
CA GLY A 13 11.23 4.25 -1.99
C GLY A 13 10.71 4.68 -0.62
N LEU A 14 9.42 4.42 -0.33
CA LEU A 14 8.81 4.71 0.96
C LEU A 14 9.54 3.99 2.09
N GLU A 15 9.81 2.69 1.92
CA GLU A 15 10.52 1.88 2.91
C GLU A 15 11.94 2.38 3.13
N LYS A 16 12.68 2.70 2.05
CA LYS A 16 14.03 3.27 2.16
C LYS A 16 14.03 4.56 2.98
N ILE A 17 13.11 5.48 2.70
CA ILE A 17 12.98 6.74 3.44
C ILE A 17 12.60 6.47 4.91
N ALA A 18 11.66 5.56 5.16
CA ALA A 18 11.23 5.21 6.51
C ALA A 18 12.39 4.62 7.34
N LYS A 19 13.15 3.66 6.80
CA LYS A 19 14.32 3.06 7.47
C LYS A 19 15.44 4.09 7.69
N GLN A 20 15.72 4.94 6.70
CA GLN A 20 16.75 5.99 6.80
C GLN A 20 16.40 7.03 7.87
N THR A 21 15.14 7.43 7.97
CA THR A 21 14.69 8.47 8.91
C THR A 21 14.17 7.93 10.26
N ASN A 22 13.99 6.61 10.37
CA ASN A 22 13.32 5.91 11.46
C ASN A 22 11.96 6.50 11.85
N ARG A 23 11.18 6.96 10.86
CA ARG A 23 9.89 7.61 11.10
C ARG A 23 8.72 6.64 10.96
N PRO A 24 7.75 6.67 11.88
CA PRO A 24 6.54 5.84 11.78
C PRO A 24 5.85 5.96 10.42
N VAL A 25 5.36 4.84 9.92
CA VAL A 25 4.65 4.72 8.65
C VAL A 25 3.19 4.37 8.93
N PHE A 26 2.29 5.15 8.34
CA PHE A 26 0.85 4.96 8.41
C PHE A 26 0.27 4.71 7.02
N TYR A 27 -0.74 3.86 6.93
CA TYR A 27 -1.57 3.66 5.75
C TYR A 27 -2.87 4.43 5.93
N PHE A 28 -3.24 5.23 4.95
CA PHE A 28 -4.54 5.89 4.93
C PHE A 28 -5.53 5.06 4.13
N ASP A 29 -6.46 4.41 4.83
CA ASP A 29 -7.53 3.66 4.21
C ASP A 29 -8.75 4.56 3.95
N VAL A 30 -8.95 4.93 2.68
CA VAL A 30 -10.00 5.86 2.28
C VAL A 30 -11.23 5.11 1.78
N LYS A 31 -12.40 5.45 2.35
CA LYS A 31 -13.70 4.88 2.03
C LYS A 31 -14.63 5.98 1.53
N ARG A 32 -15.27 5.77 0.37
CA ARG A 32 -16.34 6.65 -0.11
C ARG A 32 -17.65 6.23 0.54
N VAL A 33 -18.20 7.06 1.41
CA VAL A 33 -19.47 6.79 2.12
C VAL A 33 -20.66 7.14 1.25
N LYS A 34 -20.62 8.32 0.62
CA LYS A 34 -21.64 8.81 -0.33
C LYS A 34 -21.02 9.83 -1.29
N ARG A 35 -21.80 10.38 -2.23
CA ARG A 35 -21.29 11.40 -3.16
C ARG A 35 -20.72 12.59 -2.37
N GLY A 36 -19.47 12.94 -2.66
CA GLY A 36 -18.76 14.05 -2.01
C GLY A 36 -18.35 13.81 -0.55
N HIS A 37 -18.55 12.61 0.02
CA HIS A 37 -18.21 12.31 1.41
C HIS A 37 -17.30 11.09 1.49
N TYR A 38 -16.15 11.27 2.13
CA TYR A 38 -15.11 10.27 2.28
C TYR A 38 -14.67 10.21 3.75
N GLU A 39 -14.39 9.01 4.20
CA GLU A 39 -13.76 8.75 5.49
C GLU A 39 -12.35 8.21 5.24
N ALA A 40 -11.39 8.64 6.05
CA ALA A 40 -10.03 8.14 6.00
C ALA A 40 -9.67 7.58 7.37
N GLU A 41 -9.28 6.31 7.40
CA GLU A 41 -8.77 5.65 8.59
C GLU A 41 -7.24 5.65 8.54
N CYS A 42 -6.60 6.17 9.59
CA CYS A 42 -5.14 6.21 9.70
C CYS A 42 -4.65 4.96 10.43
N ILE A 43 -4.12 4.00 9.68
CA ILE A 43 -3.71 2.69 10.19
C ILE A 43 -2.19 2.71 10.44
N PRO A 44 -1.71 2.53 11.69
CA PRO A 44 -0.28 2.40 11.95
C PRO A 44 0.23 1.09 11.34
N MET A 45 1.13 1.17 10.34
CA MET A 45 1.74 -0.01 9.74
C MET A 45 3.05 -0.40 10.43
N CYS A 46 3.89 0.59 10.73
CA CYS A 46 5.19 0.38 11.34
C CYS A 46 5.58 1.59 12.18
N LEU A 47 5.81 1.41 13.47
CA LEU A 47 6.19 2.51 14.37
C LEU A 47 7.70 2.67 14.51
N VAL A 48 8.47 1.62 14.25
CA VAL A 48 9.94 1.61 14.37
C VAL A 48 10.58 0.99 13.11
N PRO A 49 10.69 1.74 11.99
CA PRO A 49 11.16 1.20 10.72
C PRO A 49 12.56 0.57 10.75
N LYS A 50 13.46 1.05 11.62
CA LYS A 50 14.82 0.49 11.71
C LYS A 50 14.86 -0.96 12.18
N GLU A 51 13.81 -1.44 12.85
CA GLU A 51 13.73 -2.80 13.36
C GLU A 51 13.07 -3.77 12.37
N THR A 52 12.57 -3.29 11.23
CA THR A 52 11.91 -4.15 10.25
C THR A 52 12.92 -4.87 9.37
N LYS A 53 12.54 -6.07 8.94
CA LYS A 53 13.24 -6.80 7.88
C LYS A 53 13.15 -6.03 6.57
N ASP A 54 13.99 -6.40 5.60
CA ASP A 54 13.88 -5.86 4.26
C ASP A 54 12.56 -6.28 3.63
N TYR A 55 11.92 -5.33 2.94
CA TYR A 55 10.64 -5.41 2.26
C TYR A 55 9.40 -5.53 3.17
N GLU A 56 9.56 -5.62 4.49
CA GLU A 56 8.44 -5.82 5.42
C GLU A 56 7.42 -4.68 5.38
N ILE A 57 7.87 -3.43 5.35
CA ILE A 57 6.98 -2.25 5.27
C ILE A 57 6.27 -2.22 3.91
N THR A 58 6.99 -2.55 2.84
CA THR A 58 6.43 -2.66 1.50
C THR A 58 5.34 -3.75 1.45
N GLU A 59 5.59 -4.92 2.02
CA GLU A 59 4.61 -6.02 2.08
C GLU A 59 3.36 -5.63 2.88
N LEU A 60 3.53 -5.00 4.05
CA LEU A 60 2.42 -4.49 4.85
C LEU A 60 1.55 -3.49 4.07
N PHE A 61 2.18 -2.60 3.29
CA PHE A 61 1.44 -1.67 2.44
C PHE A 61 0.59 -2.42 1.40
N PHE A 62 1.17 -3.41 0.70
CA PHE A 62 0.44 -4.16 -0.33
C PHE A 62 -0.64 -5.08 0.24
N GLN A 63 -0.47 -5.60 1.46
CA GLN A 63 -1.52 -6.32 2.18
C GLN A 63 -2.71 -5.41 2.48
N ASN A 64 -2.47 -4.22 3.03
CA ASN A 64 -3.53 -3.24 3.29
C ASN A 64 -4.21 -2.79 1.99
N LEU A 65 -3.43 -2.48 0.95
CA LEU A 65 -3.97 -2.14 -0.37
C LEU A 65 -4.83 -3.26 -0.95
N THR A 66 -4.42 -4.52 -0.82
CA THR A 66 -5.20 -5.67 -1.29
C THR A 66 -6.56 -5.73 -0.58
N ARG A 67 -6.57 -5.56 0.75
CA ARG A 67 -7.84 -5.49 1.53
C ARG A 67 -8.72 -4.34 1.07
N THR A 68 -8.14 -3.16 0.82
CA THR A 68 -8.86 -1.98 0.32
C THR A 68 -9.51 -2.24 -1.04
N ILE A 69 -8.77 -2.84 -1.97
CA ILE A 69 -9.28 -3.18 -3.30
C ILE A 69 -10.36 -4.26 -3.21
N GLN A 70 -10.16 -5.31 -2.40
CA GLN A 70 -11.16 -6.37 -2.20
C GLN A 70 -12.46 -5.85 -1.59
N ARG A 71 -12.36 -4.91 -0.64
CA ARG A 71 -13.52 -4.27 -0.01
C ARG A 71 -14.34 -3.45 -0.99
N ALA A 72 -13.70 -2.70 -1.88
CA ALA A 72 -14.38 -1.81 -2.83
C ALA A 72 -13.65 -1.73 -4.19
N PRO A 73 -13.72 -2.79 -5.01
CA PRO A 73 -12.90 -2.92 -6.21
C PRO A 73 -13.18 -1.82 -7.24
N ALA A 74 -14.42 -1.32 -7.31
CA ALA A 74 -14.82 -0.27 -8.24
C ALA A 74 -14.02 1.06 -8.09
N TYR A 75 -13.36 1.28 -6.94
CA TYR A 75 -12.57 2.49 -6.71
C TYR A 75 -11.08 2.34 -7.03
N TRP A 76 -10.61 1.14 -7.38
CA TRP A 76 -9.28 0.97 -7.93
C TRP A 76 -9.23 1.46 -9.38
N LEU A 77 -8.14 2.12 -9.77
CA LEU A 77 -7.96 2.62 -11.13
C LEU A 77 -7.56 1.48 -12.09
N TRP A 78 -8.53 0.63 -12.45
CA TRP A 78 -8.32 -0.54 -13.33
C TRP A 78 -7.81 -0.19 -14.73
N SER A 79 -7.92 1.06 -15.16
CA SER A 79 -7.33 1.54 -16.42
C SER A 79 -5.80 1.60 -16.39
N HIS A 80 -5.18 1.59 -15.20
CA HIS A 80 -3.74 1.52 -15.08
C HIS A 80 -3.24 0.10 -15.40
N ASN A 81 -2.40 -0.03 -16.43
CA ASN A 81 -1.77 -1.31 -16.78
C ASN A 81 -0.67 -1.69 -15.78
N ARG A 82 -1.10 -2.09 -14.58
CA ARG A 82 -0.25 -2.28 -13.40
C ARG A 82 0.82 -3.36 -13.58
N TRP A 83 0.52 -4.40 -14.35
CA TRP A 83 1.39 -5.57 -14.57
C TRP A 83 2.11 -5.52 -15.90
N LYS A 84 2.18 -4.35 -16.56
CA LYS A 84 2.99 -4.19 -17.75
C LYS A 84 4.46 -4.39 -17.41
N MET A 85 4.99 -5.56 -17.75
CA MET A 85 6.43 -5.81 -17.79
C MET A 85 6.89 -5.44 -19.21
N ASN A 86 7.46 -4.23 -19.37
CA ASN A 86 8.16 -3.93 -20.62
C ASN A 86 9.46 -4.75 -20.57
N GLY A 87 9.54 -5.77 -21.44
CA GLY A 87 10.82 -6.36 -21.82
C GLY A 87 11.60 -5.43 -22.73
#